data_AF-A0A417YL52-F1
#
_entry.id   AF-A0A417YL52-F1
#
_cell.length_a   1.000
_cell.length_b   1.000
_cell.length_c   1.000
_cell.angle_alpha   90.00
_cell.angle_beta   90.00
_cell.angle_gamma   90.00
#
_symmetry.space_group_name_H-M   'P 1'
#
loop_
_entity.id
_entity.type
_entity.pdbx_description
1 polymer ?
#
loop_
_entity_poly.entity_id
_entity_poly.type
_entity_poly.pdbx_seq_one_letter_code
_entity_poly.pdbx_strand_id
1 'polypeptide(L)'
;MKEIMSANVIILNKFHMKRMLDIFQAAKQFNGSTYLYCKNRTVDAANLPKLVSFLLTVETGTALKIIAEGENVQRHLDEIQNICTSEFSILQKSKKRFLNNTETFQI
;
A
#
# COMPACT_ATOMS: atom_id res chain seq x y z
N MET A 1 -17.27 -10.45 -5.64
CA MET A 1 -17.11 -9.62 -6.86
C MET A 1 -15.65 -9.19 -6.91
N LYS A 2 -15.01 -9.19 -8.09
CA LYS A 2 -13.66 -8.65 -8.21
C LYS A 2 -13.77 -7.14 -8.26
N GLU A 3 -13.03 -6.47 -7.39
CA GLU A 3 -12.97 -5.02 -7.31
C GLU A 3 -11.54 -4.57 -7.58
N ILE A 4 -11.39 -3.34 -8.06
CA ILE A 4 -10.10 -2.66 -8.10
C ILE A 4 -10.21 -1.39 -7.27
N MET A 5 -9.32 -1.24 -6.31
CA MET A 5 -9.28 -0.07 -5.45
C MET A 5 -7.84 0.41 -5.30
N SER A 6 -7.69 1.67 -4.93
CA SER A 6 -6.38 2.22 -4.63
C SER A 6 -6.42 3.12 -3.41
N ALA A 7 -5.27 3.23 -2.76
CA ALA A 7 -5.07 4.11 -1.63
C ALA A 7 -3.70 4.77 -1.70
N ASN A 8 -3.57 6.00 -1.21
CA ASN A 8 -2.31 6.73 -1.18
C ASN A 8 -1.76 6.77 0.25
N VAL A 9 -0.44 6.66 0.39
CA VAL A 9 0.28 6.85 1.65
C VAL A 9 1.48 7.76 1.43
N ILE A 10 1.79 8.62 2.40
CA ILE A 10 3.03 9.40 2.40
C ILE A 10 4.09 8.61 3.14
N ILE A 11 5.20 8.32 2.48
CA ILE A 11 6.30 7.56 3.08
C ILE A 11 7.12 8.49 3.96
N LEU A 12 7.00 8.35 5.28
CA LEU A 12 7.69 9.23 6.23
C LEU A 12 9.10 8.74 6.53
N ASN A 13 9.32 7.43 6.51
CA ASN A 13 10.59 6.79 6.86
C ASN A 13 10.99 5.78 5.78
N LYS A 14 12.29 5.49 5.70
CA LYS A 14 12.81 4.46 4.79
C LYS A 14 12.25 3.08 5.15
N PHE A 15 12.03 2.24 4.14
CA PHE A 15 11.61 0.86 4.38
C PHE A 15 12.79 0.01 4.89
N HIS A 16 12.59 -0.63 6.04
CA HIS A 16 13.48 -1.69 6.51
C HIS A 16 13.04 -3.06 6.00
N MET A 17 13.96 -4.03 5.97
CA MET A 17 13.72 -5.39 5.45
C MET A 17 12.45 -6.04 6.00
N LYS A 18 12.19 -5.90 7.30
CA LYS A 18 10.97 -6.45 7.92
C LYS A 18 9.71 -5.94 7.23
N ARG A 19 9.56 -4.63 7.02
CA ARG A 19 8.38 -4.05 6.35
C ARG A 19 8.24 -4.51 4.91
N MET A 20 9.35 -4.60 4.19
CA MET A 20 9.34 -5.09 2.80
C MET A 20 8.85 -6.54 2.74
N LEU A 21 9.26 -7.38 3.70
CA LEU A 21 8.78 -8.75 3.83
C LEU A 21 7.32 -8.82 4.26
N ASP A 22 6.89 -7.95 5.20
CA ASP A 22 5.50 -7.86 5.63
C ASP A 22 4.57 -7.51 4.44
N ILE A 23 4.95 -6.53 3.61
CA ILE A 23 4.22 -6.17 2.36
C ILE A 23 4.16 -7.36 1.40
N PHE A 24 5.29 -8.04 1.18
CA PHE A 24 5.35 -9.20 0.29
C PHE A 24 4.44 -10.34 0.76
N GLN A 25 4.43 -10.64 2.06
CA GLN A 25 3.60 -11.71 2.63
C GLN A 25 2.12 -11.39 2.50
N ALA A 26 1.71 -10.16 2.86
CA ALA A 26 0.32 -9.72 2.68
C ALA A 26 -0.11 -9.82 1.21
N ALA A 27 0.73 -9.36 0.27
CA ALA A 27 0.44 -9.46 -1.16
C ALA A 27 0.33 -10.91 -1.67
N LYS A 28 1.11 -11.85 -1.10
CA LYS A 28 1.04 -13.28 -1.48
C LYS A 28 -0.16 -14.02 -0.92
N GLN A 29 -0.65 -13.60 0.25
CA GLN A 29 -1.81 -14.20 0.91
C GLN A 29 -3.14 -13.65 0.37
N PHE A 30 -3.08 -12.51 -0.31
CA PHE A 30 -4.24 -11.89 -0.93
C PHE A 30 -4.73 -12.68 -2.16
N ASN A 31 -6.04 -12.97 -2.21
CA ASN A 31 -6.67 -13.54 -3.41
C ASN A 31 -6.89 -12.45 -4.48
N GLY A 32 -5.78 -12.05 -5.11
CA GLY A 32 -5.75 -10.95 -6.06
C GLY A 32 -4.34 -10.53 -6.43
N SER A 33 -4.23 -9.32 -6.99
CA SER A 33 -2.96 -8.69 -7.35
C SER A 33 -2.78 -7.40 -6.55
N THR A 34 -1.53 -7.08 -6.21
CA THR A 34 -1.18 -5.86 -5.48
C THR A 34 -0.01 -5.18 -6.17
N TYR A 35 -0.18 -3.91 -6.51
CA TYR A 35 0.82 -3.10 -7.15
C TYR A 35 1.14 -1.87 -6.32
N LEU A 36 2.41 -1.49 -6.29
CA LEU A 36 2.86 -0.23 -5.72
C LEU A 36 3.33 0.69 -6.84
N TYR A 37 2.91 1.95 -6.79
CA TYR A 37 3.19 2.95 -7.81
C TYR A 37 3.70 4.26 -7.21
N CYS A 38 4.83 4.75 -7.70
CA CYS A 38 5.31 6.11 -7.43
C CYS A 38 6.28 6.58 -8.53
N LYS A 39 6.31 7.89 -8.82
CA LYS A 39 7.25 8.51 -9.78
C LYS A 39 7.37 7.73 -11.10
N ASN A 40 6.24 7.35 -11.70
CA ASN A 40 6.15 6.57 -12.96
C ASN A 40 6.76 5.15 -12.90
N ARG A 41 7.03 4.62 -11.71
CA ARG A 41 7.47 3.24 -11.49
C ARG A 41 6.35 2.44 -10.87
N THR A 42 6.13 1.23 -11.35
CA THR A 42 5.18 0.26 -10.78
C THR A 42 5.92 -1.01 -10.42
N VAL A 43 5.54 -1.65 -9.32
CA VAL A 43 6.02 -2.97 -8.96
C VAL A 43 4.88 -3.87 -8.49
N ASP A 44 4.92 -5.13 -8.90
CA ASP A 44 4.10 -6.19 -8.31
C ASP A 44 4.66 -6.55 -6.93
N ALA A 45 3.85 -6.35 -5.89
CA ALA A 45 4.24 -6.61 -4.50
C ALA A 45 4.44 -8.10 -4.22
N ALA A 46 3.95 -9.01 -5.06
CA ALA A 46 4.19 -10.45 -4.97
C ALA A 46 5.53 -10.86 -5.65
N ASN A 47 6.31 -9.92 -6.17
CA ASN A 47 7.66 -10.14 -6.71
C ASN A 47 8.73 -9.56 -5.77
N LEU A 48 9.24 -10.37 -4.84
CA LEU A 48 10.12 -9.89 -3.77
C LEU A 48 11.38 -9.13 -4.26
N PRO A 49 12.19 -9.63 -5.22
CA PRO A 49 13.37 -8.90 -5.68
C PRO A 49 13.04 -7.52 -6.25
N LYS A 50 11.98 -7.44 -7.07
CA LYS A 50 11.54 -6.15 -7.64
C LYS A 50 10.97 -5.24 -6.56
N LEU A 51 10.17 -5.78 -5.64
CA LEU A 51 9.59 -5.03 -4.53
C LEU A 51 10.68 -4.41 -3.65
N VAL A 52 11.69 -5.18 -3.28
CA VAL A 52 12.81 -4.69 -2.46
C VAL A 52 13.58 -3.60 -3.20
N SER A 53 13.94 -3.84 -4.46
CA SER A 53 14.62 -2.82 -5.28
C SER A 53 13.81 -1.53 -5.40
N PHE A 54 12.50 -1.66 -5.62
CA PHE A 54 11.58 -0.52 -5.67
C PHE A 54 11.58 0.25 -4.35
N LEU A 55 11.29 -0.42 -3.22
CA LEU A 55 11.11 0.22 -1.91
C LEU A 55 12.40 0.83 -1.36
N LEU A 56 13.57 0.25 -1.63
CA LEU A 56 14.87 0.81 -1.25
C LEU A 56 15.17 2.15 -1.94
N THR A 57 14.53 2.41 -3.08
CA THR A 57 14.71 3.65 -3.86
C THR A 57 13.54 4.63 -3.71
N VAL A 58 12.63 4.37 -2.77
CA VAL A 58 11.57 5.33 -2.42
C VAL A 58 12.12 6.32 -1.40
N GLU A 59 12.04 7.60 -1.74
CA GLU A 59 12.47 8.69 -0.86
C GLU A 59 11.37 9.05 0.15
N THR A 60 11.78 9.50 1.33
CA THR A 60 10.88 10.10 2.32
C THR A 60 10.14 11.30 1.73
N GLY A 61 8.87 11.46 2.07
CA GLY A 61 7.97 12.47 1.49
C GLY A 61 7.31 12.04 0.17
N THR A 62 7.70 10.90 -0.42
CA THR A 62 7.08 10.40 -1.65
C THR A 62 5.65 9.91 -1.37
N ALA A 63 4.71 10.32 -2.21
CA ALA A 63 3.38 9.72 -2.26
C ALA A 63 3.45 8.36 -2.97
N LEU A 64 3.15 7.30 -2.24
CA LEU A 64 3.07 5.94 -2.75
C LEU A 64 1.60 5.57 -2.93
N LYS A 65 1.22 5.20 -4.16
CA LYS A 65 -0.09 4.66 -4.47
C LYS A 65 -0.02 3.14 -4.36
N ILE A 66 -0.91 2.56 -3.58
CA ILE A 66 -1.14 1.12 -3.45
C ILE A 66 -2.38 0.82 -4.29
N ILE A 67 -2.30 -0.16 -5.19
CA ILE A 67 -3.39 -0.59 -6.06
C ILE A 67 -3.62 -2.06 -5.79
N ALA A 68 -4.86 -2.46 -5.53
CA ALA A 68 -5.20 -3.85 -5.31
C ALA A 68 -6.43 -4.22 -6.15
N GLU A 69 -6.36 -5.40 -6.76
CA GLU A 69 -7.42 -5.98 -7.57
C GLU A 69 -7.71 -7.39 -7.06
N GLY A 70 -8.94 -7.71 -6.67
CA GLY A 70 -9.28 -9.02 -6.15
C GLY A 70 -10.55 -9.07 -5.31
N GLU A 71 -10.59 -10.00 -4.37
CA GLU A 71 -11.68 -10.15 -3.40
C GLU A 71 -11.29 -9.57 -2.04
N ASN A 72 -12.21 -8.90 -1.33
CA ASN A 72 -11.92 -8.25 -0.05
C ASN A 72 -10.84 -7.15 -0.14
N VAL A 73 -10.80 -6.42 -1.25
CA VAL A 73 -9.75 -5.42 -1.58
C VAL A 73 -9.55 -4.39 -0.48
N GLN A 74 -10.63 -3.84 0.09
CA GLN A 74 -10.54 -2.82 1.13
C GLN A 74 -9.75 -3.31 2.36
N ARG A 75 -10.00 -4.54 2.83
CA ARG A 75 -9.28 -5.11 3.99
C ARG A 75 -7.79 -5.21 3.70
N HIS A 76 -7.45 -5.65 2.49
CA HIS A 76 -6.07 -5.79 2.03
C HIS A 76 -5.37 -4.44 1.89
N LEU A 77 -6.04 -3.42 1.34
CA LEU A 77 -5.52 -2.07 1.27
C LEU A 77 -5.24 -1.50 2.67
N ASP A 78 -6.17 -1.67 3.61
CA ASP A 78 -5.98 -1.22 4.99
C ASP A 78 -4.74 -1.86 5.63
N GLU A 79 -4.52 -3.16 5.40
CA GLU A 79 -3.35 -3.90 5.89
C GLU A 79 -2.04 -3.33 5.32
N ILE A 80 -1.94 -3.20 3.99
CA ILE A 80 -0.73 -2.65 3.34
C ILE A 80 -0.49 -1.19 3.77
N GLN A 81 -1.54 -0.38 3.89
CA GLN A 81 -1.42 0.99 4.40
C GLN A 81 -0.89 1.04 5.83
N ASN A 82 -1.37 0.15 6.70
CA ASN A 82 -0.88 0.05 8.07
C ASN A 82 0.60 -0.34 8.10
N ILE A 83 1.03 -1.31 7.29
CA ILE A 83 2.45 -1.70 7.20
C ILE A 83 3.31 -0.49 6.77
N CYS A 84 2.86 0.27 5.77
CA CYS A 84 3.55 1.46 5.26
C CYS A 84 3.62 2.63 6.27
N THR A 85 2.72 2.71 7.25
CA THR A 85 2.57 3.88 8.15
C THR A 85 2.89 3.58 9.62
N SER A 86 3.17 2.32 9.97
CA SER A 86 3.33 1.78 11.33
C SER A 86 4.53 2.27 12.18
N GLU A 87 5.02 3.49 12.00
CA GLU A 87 6.02 4.09 12.92
C GLU A 87 5.48 5.25 13.77
N PHE A 88 4.22 5.67 13.57
CA PHE A 88 3.55 6.66 14.42
C PHE A 88 2.03 6.41 14.52
N SER A 89 1.61 5.33 15.18
CA SER A 89 0.19 5.04 15.43
C SER A 89 -0.26 5.34 16.87
N ILE A 90 0.17 6.49 17.43
CA ILE A 90 -0.42 7.04 18.67
C ILE A 90 -1.25 8.31 18.39
N LEU A 91 -1.04 9.02 17.28
CA LEU A 91 -1.67 10.35 17.05
C LEU A 91 -2.81 10.41 16.02
N GLN A 92 -3.15 9.33 15.31
CA GLN A 92 -4.12 9.41 14.20
C GLN A 92 -5.49 8.76 14.45
N LYS A 93 -5.72 8.10 15.61
CA LYS A 93 -7.06 7.57 15.94
C LYS A 93 -8.12 8.67 16.09
N SER A 94 -7.72 9.94 16.25
CA SER A 94 -8.62 11.10 16.36
C SER A 94 -9.01 11.73 15.01
N LYS A 95 -8.30 11.46 13.89
CA LYS A 95 -8.54 12.12 12.60
C LYS A 95 -9.33 11.29 11.59
N LYS A 96 -9.58 10.00 11.85
CA LYS A 96 -10.32 9.06 10.98
C LYS A 96 -11.81 9.39 10.80
N ARG A 97 -12.29 10.56 11.25
CA ARG A 97 -13.65 11.09 11.02
C ARG A 97 -13.77 12.01 9.81
N PHE A 98 -12.68 12.42 9.17
CA PHE A 98 -12.74 13.34 8.03
C PHE A 98 -11.91 12.78 6.88
N LEU A 99 -12.50 12.73 5.68
CA LEU A 99 -11.92 12.33 4.39
C LEU A 99 -12.14 10.85 3.97
N ASN A 100 -13.37 10.36 4.06
CA ASN A 100 -13.84 9.34 3.13
C ASN A 100 -14.39 10.05 1.88
N ASN A 101 -13.55 10.25 0.86
CA ASN A 101 -14.06 10.45 -0.50
C ASN A 101 -13.59 9.26 -1.33
N THR A 102 -14.42 8.22 -1.35
CA THR A 102 -14.23 7.03 -2.18
C THR A 102 -14.80 7.39 -3.55
N GLU A 103 -13.97 7.91 -4.45
CA GLU A 103 -14.35 8.05 -5.85
C GLU A 103 -14.29 6.67 -6.51
N THR A 104 -15.46 6.06 -6.65
CA THR A 104 -15.67 4.86 -7.46
C THR A 104 -15.69 5.28 -8.93
N PHE A 105 -14.75 4.78 -9.73
CA PHE A 105 -14.87 4.83 -11.18
C PHE A 105 -15.83 3.71 -11.62
N GLN A 106 -16.92 4.08 -12.29
CA GLN A 106 -17.78 3.16 -13.04
C GLN A 106 -17.44 3.31 -14.53
N ILE A 107 -17.30 2.19 -15.24
CA ILE A 107 -17.30 2.12 -16.71
C ILE A 107 -18.73 1.81 -17.15
#